data_AF-A0A023DJU3-F1
#
_entry.id   AF-A0A023DJU3-F1
#
_cell.length_a   1.000
_cell.length_b   1.000
_cell.length_c   1.000
_cell.angle_alpha   90.00
_cell.angle_beta   90.00
_cell.angle_gamma   90.00
#
_symmetry.space_group_name_H-M   'P 1'
#
loop_
_entity.id
_entity.type
_entity.pdbx_description
1 polymer ?
#
loop_
_entity_poly.entity_id
_entity_poly.type
_entity_poly.pdbx_seq_one_letter_code
_entity_poly.pdbx_strand_id
1 'polypeptide(L)'
;MNYDTSLLDEKERKLARYLEEHTTDEVLKEAQEYIPSLRSHSDIFRKLSEMNIPQPVINTIIYYVLATNNQQLVTYQLLMLADLCRKCKIKNAQAAITFCKQYYSYHTQISQEA
;
A
#
# COMPACT_ATOMS: atom_id res chain seq x y z
N MET A 1 -20.26 -17.67 14.27
CA MET A 1 -18.97 -17.02 14.00
C MET A 1 -18.69 -17.14 12.51
N ASN A 2 -18.93 -16.09 11.72
CA ASN A 2 -18.58 -16.01 10.29
C ASN A 2 -18.89 -14.65 9.65
N TYR A 3 -19.68 -13.80 10.32
CA TYR A 3 -20.09 -12.50 9.79
C TYR A 3 -18.91 -11.52 9.68
N ASP A 4 -18.06 -11.46 10.71
CA ASP A 4 -16.93 -10.53 10.75
C ASP A 4 -15.88 -10.84 9.68
N THR A 5 -15.56 -12.11 9.45
CA THR A 5 -14.65 -12.54 8.38
C THR A 5 -15.22 -12.18 7.00
N SER A 6 -16.51 -12.45 6.77
CA SER A 6 -17.17 -12.12 5.50
C SER A 6 -17.21 -10.61 5.22
N LEU A 7 -17.34 -9.80 6.28
CA LEU A 7 -17.36 -8.34 6.18
C LEU A 7 -15.96 -7.79 5.88
N LEU A 8 -14.92 -8.34 6.49
CA LEU A 8 -13.53 -7.97 6.21
C LEU A 8 -13.14 -8.33 4.77
N ASP A 9 -13.48 -9.52 4.30
CA ASP A 9 -13.20 -9.96 2.93
C ASP A 9 -13.87 -9.04 1.89
N GLU A 10 -15.10 -8.61 2.15
CA GLU A 10 -15.82 -7.69 1.26
C GLU A 10 -15.20 -6.29 1.27
N LYS A 11 -14.74 -5.79 2.43
CA LYS A 11 -14.03 -4.51 2.52
C LYS A 11 -12.69 -4.57 1.77
N GLU A 12 -11.94 -5.66 1.91
CA GLU A 12 -10.68 -5.85 1.17
C GLU A 12 -10.92 -5.90 -0.33
N ARG A 13 -11.96 -6.61 -0.78
CA ARG A 13 -12.34 -6.65 -2.20
C ARG A 13 -12.71 -5.27 -2.75
N LYS A 14 -13.48 -4.49 -2.00
CA LYS A 14 -13.83 -3.12 -2.38
C LYS A 14 -12.60 -2.22 -2.45
N LEU A 15 -11.69 -2.33 -1.49
CA LEU A 15 -10.42 -1.61 -1.50
C LEU A 15 -9.58 -2.00 -2.72
N ALA A 16 -9.44 -3.30 -3.01
CA ALA A 16 -8.68 -3.77 -4.18
C ALA A 16 -9.24 -3.19 -5.49
N ARG A 17 -10.58 -3.19 -5.65
CA ARG A 17 -11.23 -2.58 -6.82
C ARG A 17 -10.96 -1.09 -6.91
N TYR A 18 -11.14 -0.34 -5.82
CA TYR A 18 -10.83 1.08 -5.78
C TYR A 18 -9.37 1.35 -6.21
N LEU A 19 -8.40 0.59 -5.68
CA LEU A 19 -6.99 0.76 -6.00
C LEU A 19 -6.63 0.35 -7.43
N GLU A 20 -7.43 -0.49 -8.09
CA GLU A 20 -7.29 -0.87 -9.50
C GLU A 20 -7.92 0.15 -10.45
N GLU A 21 -9.06 0.72 -10.06
CA GLU A 21 -9.83 1.65 -10.90
C GLU A 21 -9.24 3.06 -10.92
N HIS A 22 -8.50 3.46 -9.88
CA HIS A 22 -7.98 4.82 -9.74
C HIS A 22 -6.50 4.92 -10.07
N THR A 23 -6.12 6.07 -10.63
CA THR A 23 -4.72 6.46 -10.85
C THR A 23 -3.99 6.72 -9.54
N THR A 24 -2.66 6.62 -9.55
CA THR A 24 -1.86 6.97 -8.38
C THR A 24 -2.05 8.43 -7.98
N ASP A 25 -2.20 9.33 -8.95
CA ASP A 25 -2.43 10.75 -8.69
C ASP A 25 -3.78 11.00 -8.00
N GLU A 26 -4.85 10.29 -8.39
CA GLU A 26 -6.16 10.39 -7.74
C GLU A 26 -6.11 9.90 -6.29
N VAL A 27 -5.50 8.73 -6.05
CA VAL A 27 -5.32 8.17 -4.70
C VAL A 27 -4.50 9.13 -3.82
N LEU A 28 -3.45 9.73 -4.38
CA LEU A 28 -2.62 10.70 -3.67
C LEU A 28 -3.36 12.00 -3.38
N LYS A 29 -4.14 12.49 -4.33
CA LYS A 29 -4.93 13.72 -4.15
C LYS A 29 -5.95 13.54 -3.03
N GLU A 30 -6.64 12.40 -2.98
CA GLU A 30 -7.57 12.06 -1.88
C GLU A 30 -6.81 12.00 -0.54
N ALA A 31 -5.68 11.29 -0.48
CA ALA A 31 -4.88 11.20 0.73
C ALA A 31 -4.35 12.58 1.20
N GLN A 32 -4.02 13.48 0.27
CA GLN A 32 -3.56 14.84 0.56
C GLN A 32 -4.63 15.75 1.16
N GLU A 33 -5.93 15.46 0.96
CA GLU A 33 -7.01 16.22 1.60
C GLU A 33 -6.97 16.05 3.12
N TYR A 34 -6.56 14.88 3.58
CA TYR A 34 -6.46 14.53 5.00
C TYR A 34 -5.03 14.66 5.55
N ILE A 35 -4.01 14.55 4.69
CA ILE A 35 -2.59 14.49 5.05
C ILE A 35 -1.79 15.52 4.22
N PRO A 36 -1.76 16.81 4.61
CA PRO A 36 -1.14 17.87 3.82
C PRO A 36 0.37 17.67 3.57
N SER A 37 1.07 16.96 4.47
CA SER A 37 2.50 16.66 4.34
C SER A 37 2.84 15.78 3.13
N LEU A 38 1.87 15.09 2.54
CA LEU A 38 2.10 14.30 1.33
C LEU A 38 2.50 15.15 0.11
N ARG A 39 2.16 16.44 0.08
CA ARG A 39 2.49 17.34 -1.04
C ARG A 39 3.99 17.50 -1.26
N SER A 40 4.83 17.33 -0.24
CA SER A 40 6.28 17.48 -0.35
C SER A 40 7.00 16.26 -0.94
N HIS A 41 6.29 15.18 -1.29
CA HIS A 41 6.89 13.90 -1.68
C HIS A 41 6.89 13.63 -3.20
N SER A 42 6.77 14.67 -4.03
CA SER A 42 6.70 14.56 -5.50
C SER A 42 7.83 13.73 -6.13
N ASP A 43 9.06 13.90 -5.63
CA ASP A 43 10.24 13.16 -6.11
C ASP A 43 10.14 11.65 -5.88
N ILE A 44 9.49 11.24 -4.79
CA ILE A 44 9.34 9.83 -4.44
C ILE A 44 8.31 9.16 -5.36
N PHE A 45 7.23 9.86 -5.69
CA PHE A 45 6.23 9.35 -6.63
C PHE A 45 6.79 9.21 -8.04
N ARG A 46 7.62 10.16 -8.48
CA ARG A 46 8.39 10.01 -9.72
C ARG A 46 9.30 8.77 -9.68
N LYS A 47 10.00 8.54 -8.57
CA LYS A 47 10.85 7.34 -8.44
C LYS A 47 10.04 6.05 -8.50
N LEU A 48 8.85 6.01 -7.91
CA LEU A 48 7.98 4.84 -7.96
C LEU A 48 7.48 4.52 -9.37
N SER A 49 7.14 5.55 -10.17
CA SER A 49 6.71 5.34 -11.55
C SER A 49 7.85 4.82 -12.44
N GLU A 50 9.10 5.22 -12.17
CA GLU A 50 10.30 4.73 -12.86
C GLU A 50 10.65 3.26 -12.53
N MET A 51 10.10 2.67 -11.46
CA MET A 51 10.40 1.30 -11.03
C MET A 51 9.70 0.21 -11.87
N ASN A 52 8.90 0.59 -12.89
CA ASN A 52 8.11 -0.33 -13.72
C ASN A 52 7.19 -1.27 -12.90
N ILE A 53 6.60 -0.72 -11.83
CA ILE A 53 5.65 -1.43 -10.99
C ILE A 53 4.25 -1.11 -11.47
N PRO A 54 3.32 -2.09 -11.53
CA PRO A 54 1.95 -1.81 -11.91
C PRO A 54 1.29 -0.79 -10.97
N GLN A 55 0.58 0.17 -11.55
CA GLN A 55 -0.10 1.24 -10.82
C GLN A 55 -0.95 0.75 -9.63
N PRO A 56 -1.76 -0.32 -9.74
CA PRO A 56 -2.55 -0.80 -8.61
C PRO A 56 -1.70 -1.27 -7.42
N VAL A 57 -0.51 -1.77 -7.71
CA VAL A 57 0.46 -2.19 -6.70
C VAL A 57 1.08 -0.98 -6.01
N ILE A 58 1.43 0.06 -6.77
CA ILE A 58 1.90 1.35 -6.20
C ILE A 58 0.85 1.94 -5.27
N ASN A 59 -0.41 2.02 -5.72
CA ASN A 59 -1.53 2.52 -4.94
C ASN A 59 -1.68 1.76 -3.61
N THR A 60 -1.57 0.43 -3.68
CA THR A 60 -1.66 -0.43 -2.49
C THR A 60 -0.53 -0.18 -1.50
N ILE A 61 0.72 -0.02 -1.98
CA ILE A 61 1.86 0.23 -1.09
C ILE A 61 1.73 1.59 -0.41
N ILE A 62 1.32 2.63 -1.14
CA ILE A 62 1.07 3.97 -0.56
C ILE A 62 0.03 3.87 0.56
N TYR A 63 -1.11 3.25 0.27
CA TYR A 63 -2.19 3.08 1.24
C TYR A 63 -1.72 2.30 2.48
N TYR A 64 -0.98 1.22 2.27
CA TYR A 64 -0.43 0.39 3.34
C TYR A 64 0.55 1.15 4.23
N VAL A 65 1.49 1.90 3.65
CA VAL A 65 2.47 2.70 4.42
C VAL A 65 1.75 3.75 5.25
N LEU A 66 0.77 4.44 4.68
CA LEU A 66 -0.04 5.42 5.43
C LEU A 66 -0.81 4.77 6.57
N ALA A 67 -1.45 3.63 6.32
CA ALA A 67 -2.23 2.90 7.32
C ALA A 67 -1.38 2.35 8.47
N THR A 68 -0.12 1.98 8.22
CA THR A 68 0.77 1.37 9.22
C THR A 68 1.70 2.34 9.94
N ASN A 69 1.78 3.60 9.50
CA ASN A 69 2.69 4.60 10.06
C ASN A 69 1.98 5.88 10.51
N ASN A 70 0.81 5.76 11.13
CA ASN A 70 0.05 6.91 11.65
C ASN A 70 -0.13 8.02 10.60
N GLN A 71 -0.51 7.64 9.38
CA GLN A 71 -0.72 8.55 8.25
C GLN A 71 0.55 9.29 7.78
N GLN A 72 1.74 8.76 8.08
CA GLN A 72 3.01 9.29 7.58
C GLN A 72 3.56 8.45 6.43
N LEU A 73 4.09 9.13 5.41
CA LEU A 73 4.74 8.47 4.29
C LEU A 73 6.20 8.15 4.63
N VAL A 74 6.43 6.97 5.21
CA VAL A 74 7.80 6.49 5.51
C VAL A 74 8.48 6.08 4.22
N THR A 75 9.25 7.00 3.65
CA THR A 75 9.88 6.87 2.32
C THR A 75 10.69 5.59 2.15
N TYR A 76 11.50 5.23 3.15
CA TYR A 76 12.29 4.00 3.10
C TYR A 76 11.42 2.75 2.98
N GLN A 77 10.35 2.66 3.78
CA GLN A 77 9.44 1.52 3.76
C GLN A 77 8.69 1.45 2.43
N LEU A 78 8.23 2.59 1.90
CA LEU A 78 7.56 2.68 0.61
C LEU A 78 8.45 2.15 -0.53
N LEU A 79 9.69 2.62 -0.62
CA LEU A 79 10.64 2.18 -1.66
C LEU A 79 11.05 0.72 -1.51
N MET A 80 11.23 0.25 -0.27
CA MET A 80 11.56 -1.14 0.01
C MET A 80 10.42 -2.08 -0.38
N LEU A 81 9.18 -1.77 -0.01
CA LEU A 81 8.01 -2.56 -0.40
C LEU A 81 7.80 -2.54 -1.92
N ALA A 82 8.03 -1.40 -2.57
CA ALA A 82 8.00 -1.29 -4.03
C ALA A 82 9.03 -2.23 -4.69
N ASP A 83 10.27 -2.25 -4.21
CA ASP A 83 11.29 -3.15 -4.73
C ASP A 83 10.96 -4.63 -4.49
N LEU A 84 10.41 -4.98 -3.32
CA LEU A 84 9.96 -6.35 -3.03
C LEU A 84 8.81 -6.78 -3.92
N CYS A 85 7.78 -5.95 -4.08
CA CYS A 85 6.66 -6.23 -4.98
C CYS A 85 7.13 -6.43 -6.43
N ARG A 86 8.09 -5.61 -6.89
CA ARG A 86 8.72 -5.75 -8.22
C ARG A 86 9.44 -7.08 -8.36
N LYS A 87 10.28 -7.46 -7.39
CA LYS A 87 11.02 -8.75 -7.36
C LYS A 87 10.08 -9.95 -7.33
N CYS A 88 9.00 -9.87 -6.56
CA CYS A 88 7.96 -10.89 -6.47
C CYS A 88 6.98 -10.88 -7.67
N LYS A 89 7.18 -9.97 -8.64
CA LYS A 89 6.34 -9.83 -9.84
C LYS A 89 4.85 -9.67 -9.50
N ILE A 90 4.54 -8.95 -8.42
CA ILE A 90 3.16 -8.65 -8.02
C ILE A 90 2.52 -7.75 -9.08
N LYS A 91 1.30 -8.08 -9.51
CA LYS A 91 0.67 -7.42 -10.67
C LYS A 91 -0.60 -6.64 -10.40
N ASN A 92 -1.29 -6.91 -9.30
CA ASN A 92 -2.62 -6.36 -9.03
C ASN A 92 -2.79 -5.99 -7.54
N ALA A 93 -3.84 -5.25 -7.22
CA ALA A 93 -4.04 -4.72 -5.87
C ALA A 93 -4.29 -5.84 -4.87
N GLN A 94 -5.09 -6.86 -5.24
CA GLN A 94 -5.39 -7.98 -4.35
C GLN A 94 -4.12 -8.73 -3.90
N ALA A 95 -3.22 -9.06 -4.85
CA ALA A 95 -1.96 -9.72 -4.54
C ALA A 95 -1.03 -8.82 -3.71
N ALA A 96 -1.02 -7.51 -3.96
CA ALA A 96 -0.27 -6.55 -3.17
C ALA A 96 -0.81 -6.44 -1.73
N ILE A 97 -2.14 -6.45 -1.53
CA ILE A 97 -2.77 -6.45 -0.21
C ILE A 97 -2.37 -7.71 0.56
N THR A 98 -2.48 -8.88 -0.07
CA THR A 98 -2.06 -10.15 0.53
C THR A 98 -0.58 -10.11 0.91
N PHE A 99 0.28 -9.64 0.02
CA PHE A 99 1.71 -9.49 0.28
C PHE A 99 1.98 -8.58 1.47
N CYS A 100 1.33 -7.40 1.53
CA CYS A 100 1.53 -6.44 2.62
C CYS A 100 1.03 -6.98 3.98
N LYS A 101 -0.07 -7.73 4.00
CA LYS A 101 -0.56 -8.41 5.21
C LYS A 101 0.44 -9.45 5.72
N GLN A 102 0.99 -10.26 4.82
CA GLN A 102 2.02 -11.25 5.16
C GLN A 102 3.30 -10.58 5.66
N TYR A 103 3.74 -9.51 4.99
CA TYR A 103 4.88 -8.70 5.42
C TYR A 103 4.66 -8.13 6.82
N TYR A 104 3.50 -7.51 7.07
CA TYR A 104 3.16 -6.98 8.39
C TYR A 104 3.23 -8.07 9.46
N SER A 105 2.55 -9.19 9.25
CA SER A 105 2.50 -10.31 10.19
C SER A 105 3.91 -10.78 10.57
N TYR A 106 4.78 -10.97 9.56
CA TYR A 106 6.16 -11.41 9.77
C TYR A 106 6.97 -10.41 10.61
N HIS A 107 6.89 -9.13 10.30
CA HIS A 107 7.66 -8.10 11.00
C HIS A 107 7.10 -7.74 12.39
N THR A 108 5.79 -7.88 12.61
CA THR A 108 5.20 -7.71 13.94
C THR A 108 5.48 -8.88 14.88
N GLN A 109 5.56 -10.11 14.36
CA GLN A 109 5.91 -11.29 15.17
C GLN A 109 7.35 -11.22 15.67
N ILE A 110 8.30 -10.84 14.81
CA ILE A 110 9.71 -10.66 15.18
C ILE A 110 9.89 -9.57 16.26
N SER A 111 9.05 -8.53 16.24
CA SER A 111 9.12 -7.44 17.22
C SER A 111 8.53 -7.80 18.60
N GLN A 112 7.79 -8.91 18.71
CA GLN A 112 7.24 -9.41 19.98
C GLN A 112 8.13 -10.47 20.64
N GLU A 113 9.11 -11.01 19.90
CA GLU A 113 10.07 -12.01 20.38
C GLU A 113 11.45 -11.43 20.75
N ALA A 114 11.62 -10.10 20.63
CA ALA A 114 12.85 -9.36 20.98
C ALA A 114 12.63 -8.50 22.24
#